data_AF-A0A8H4ARE5-F1
#
_entry.id   AF-A0A8H4ARE5-F1
#
_cell.length_a   1.000
_cell.length_b   1.000
_cell.length_c   1.000
_cell.angle_alpha   90.00
_cell.angle_beta   90.00
_cell.angle_gamma   90.00
#
_symmetry.space_group_name_H-M   'P 1'
#
loop_
_entity.id
_entity.type
_entity.pdbx_description
1 polymer ?
#
loop_
_entity_poly.entity_id
_entity_poly.type
_entity_poly.pdbx_seq_one_letter_code
_entity_poly.pdbx_strand_id
1 'polypeptide(L)'
;MIVLITQANNRLTVKLNFITICLPYVTDCNGNVLRDPWWKKCADNTWHWDDAPNSTYCLHAYHRTDPHGNKYCTANHTACFNIRGDIGSWDIFRCDNGTTENDPCNS
;
A
#
# COMPACT_ATOMS: atom_id res chain seq x y z
N MET A 1 21.23 -16.68 -23.70
CA MET A 1 21.40 -15.48 -22.86
C MET A 1 20.47 -15.65 -21.68
N ILE A 2 20.98 -16.05 -20.52
CA ILE A 2 20.17 -16.20 -19.31
C ILE A 2 20.19 -14.84 -18.63
N VAL A 3 19.07 -14.13 -18.68
CA VAL A 3 18.90 -12.90 -17.90
C VAL A 3 18.70 -13.36 -16.45
N LEU A 4 19.80 -13.39 -15.69
CA LEU A 4 19.72 -13.40 -14.23
C LEU A 4 19.14 -12.04 -13.83
N ILE A 5 17.81 -11.97 -13.74
CA ILE A 5 17.16 -10.89 -13.02
C ILE A 5 17.50 -11.17 -11.56
N THR A 6 18.54 -10.55 -11.04
CA THR A 6 18.66 -10.33 -9.60
C THR A 6 17.47 -9.43 -9.23
N GLN A 7 16.29 -10.03 -9.04
CA GLN A 7 15.22 -9.34 -8.35
C GLN A 7 15.77 -9.07 -6.96
N ALA A 8 16.02 -7.80 -6.64
CA ALA A 8 16.06 -7.39 -5.25
C ALA A 8 14.73 -7.89 -4.66
N ASN A 9 14.77 -8.77 -3.66
CA ASN A 9 13.59 -9.34 -3.02
C ASN A 9 12.86 -8.27 -2.20
N ASN A 10 12.41 -7.22 -2.87
CA ASN A 10 11.69 -6.12 -2.27
C ASN A 10 10.25 -6.51 -2.13
N ARG A 11 9.76 -6.36 -0.91
CA ARG A 11 8.40 -6.74 -0.57
C ARG A 11 7.63 -5.54 -0.07
N LEU A 12 6.50 -5.27 -0.70
CA LEU A 12 5.47 -4.43 -0.12
C LEU A 12 4.53 -5.30 0.71
N THR A 13 4.36 -4.95 1.98
CA THR A 13 3.35 -5.55 2.85
C THR A 13 2.31 -4.51 3.22
N VAL A 14 1.04 -4.83 2.99
CA VAL A 14 -0.07 -3.95 3.36
C VAL A 14 -1.00 -4.70 4.30
N LYS A 15 -1.00 -4.30 5.56
CA LYS A 15 -1.97 -4.74 6.56
C LYS A 15 -3.25 -3.96 6.34
N LEU A 16 -4.35 -4.68 6.17
CA LEU A 16 -5.68 -4.14 5.94
C LEU A 16 -6.47 -4.34 7.23
N ASN A 17 -6.63 -3.25 8.00
CA ASN A 17 -7.31 -3.19 9.29
C ASN A 17 -8.43 -2.12 9.27
N PHE A 18 -9.26 -2.20 8.23
CA PHE A 18 -10.31 -1.26 7.88
C PHE A 18 -11.62 -2.00 7.63
N ILE A 19 -12.72 -1.56 8.25
CA ILE A 19 -13.94 -2.39 8.42
C ILE A 19 -14.72 -2.69 7.10
N THR A 20 -14.30 -2.17 5.94
CA THR A 20 -15.03 -2.35 4.66
C THR A 20 -14.15 -2.88 3.50
N ILE A 21 -14.69 -2.83 2.28
CA ILE A 21 -14.02 -3.17 1.03
C ILE A 21 -13.19 -1.96 0.57
N CYS A 22 -11.90 -2.17 0.36
CA CYS A 22 -10.99 -1.16 -0.17
C CYS A 22 -10.19 -1.70 -1.35
N LEU A 23 -9.74 -0.80 -2.23
CA LEU A 23 -8.85 -1.12 -3.33
C LEU A 23 -7.46 -0.57 -3.03
N PRO A 24 -6.54 -1.37 -2.47
CA PRO A 24 -5.13 -1.01 -2.47
C PRO A 24 -4.60 -1.21 -3.89
N TYR A 25 -3.91 -0.23 -4.47
CA TYR A 25 -3.20 -0.38 -5.74
C TYR A 25 -1.90 0.43 -5.71
N VAL A 26 -0.94 0.10 -6.55
CA VAL A 26 0.38 0.72 -6.56
C VAL A 26 0.66 1.36 -7.90
N THR A 27 1.20 2.57 -7.87
CA THR A 27 1.65 3.30 -9.04
C THR A 27 3.14 3.63 -8.95
N ASP A 28 3.72 4.09 -10.05
CA ASP A 28 5.06 4.66 -10.11
C ASP A 28 5.14 6.11 -9.58
N CYS A 29 4.13 6.57 -8.85
CA CYS A 29 3.92 7.96 -8.44
C CYS A 29 3.71 8.98 -9.57
N ASN A 30 3.79 8.56 -10.84
CA ASN A 30 3.52 9.39 -12.03
C ASN A 30 2.19 9.01 -12.71
N GLY A 31 1.41 8.10 -12.10
CA GLY A 31 0.11 7.66 -12.58
C GLY A 31 0.12 6.34 -13.34
N ASN A 32 1.27 5.71 -13.57
CA ASN A 32 1.32 4.38 -14.17
C ASN A 32 1.08 3.32 -13.10
N VAL A 33 0.08 2.47 -13.30
CA VAL A 33 -0.24 1.37 -12.37
C VAL A 33 0.81 0.27 -12.51
N LEU A 34 1.52 0.00 -11.42
CA LEU A 34 2.49 -1.09 -11.30
C LEU A 34 1.81 -2.38 -10.81
N ARG A 35 0.84 -2.25 -9.91
CA ARG A 35 0.14 -3.39 -9.33
C ARG A 35 -1.28 -3.04 -8.91
N ASP A 36 -2.24 -3.80 -9.41
CA ASP A 36 -3.64 -3.70 -9.02
C ASP A 36 -4.15 -5.08 -8.54
N PRO A 37 -4.19 -5.33 -7.22
CA PRO A 37 -4.70 -6.57 -6.65
C PRO A 37 -6.23 -6.67 -6.65
N TRP A 38 -6.95 -5.71 -7.24
CA TRP A 38 -8.41 -5.57 -7.21
C TRP A 38 -8.98 -5.44 -5.80
N TRP A 39 -10.30 -5.25 -5.71
CA TRP A 39 -11.02 -5.01 -4.46
C TRP A 39 -10.73 -6.11 -3.43
N LYS A 40 -10.30 -5.69 -2.24
CA LYS A 40 -10.05 -6.58 -1.10
C LYS A 40 -11.04 -6.30 0.01
N LYS A 41 -11.39 -7.36 0.75
CA LYS A 41 -11.93 -7.21 2.10
C LYS A 41 -10.79 -6.68 2.97
N CYS A 42 -10.95 -5.48 3.51
CA CYS A 42 -9.89 -4.79 4.22
C CYS A 42 -9.96 -4.95 5.74
N ALA A 43 -10.77 -5.89 6.24
CA ALA A 43 -10.84 -6.24 7.65
C ALA A 43 -10.01 -7.51 7.92
N ASP A 44 -9.01 -7.39 8.80
CA ASP A 44 -8.12 -8.45 9.26
C ASP A 44 -7.43 -9.23 8.13
N ASN A 45 -6.94 -8.50 7.14
CA ASN A 45 -6.30 -9.09 5.98
C ASN A 45 -4.90 -8.52 5.77
N THR A 46 -4.01 -9.27 5.12
CA THR A 46 -2.69 -8.77 4.75
C THR A 46 -2.44 -9.11 3.30
N TRP A 47 -2.02 -8.11 2.54
CA TRP A 47 -1.64 -8.24 1.16
C TRP A 47 -0.13 -8.08 1.02
N HIS A 48 0.48 -8.91 0.17
CA HIS A 48 1.91 -8.86 -0.14
C HIS A 48 2.13 -8.70 -1.64
N TRP A 49 3.19 -7.98 -1.97
CA TRP A 49 3.74 -7.91 -3.32
C TRP A 49 5.26 -8.08 -3.21
N ASP A 50 5.74 -9.29 -3.48
CA ASP A 50 7.15 -9.70 -3.33
C ASP A 50 8.04 -9.29 -4.53
N ASP A 51 7.46 -8.69 -5.58
CA ASP A 51 8.16 -8.17 -6.77
C ASP A 51 8.13 -6.61 -6.79
N ALA A 52 8.18 -5.96 -5.62
CA ALA A 52 8.15 -4.50 -5.56
C ALA A 52 9.41 -3.91 -6.21
N PRO A 53 9.31 -2.78 -6.94
CA PRO A 53 10.46 -2.23 -7.64
C PRO A 53 11.51 -1.70 -6.66
N ASN A 54 12.75 -1.60 -7.15
CA ASN A 54 13.86 -1.00 -6.42
C ASN A 54 13.87 0.54 -6.47
N SER A 55 12.76 1.13 -6.92
CA SER A 55 12.56 2.58 -7.08
C SER A 55 11.41 3.05 -6.21
N THR A 56 11.20 4.37 -6.18
CA THR A 56 10.02 4.96 -5.55
C THR A 56 8.73 4.45 -6.21
N TYR A 57 7.74 4.11 -5.39
CA TYR A 57 6.39 3.76 -5.81
C TYR A 57 5.37 4.33 -4.82
N CYS A 58 4.13 4.51 -5.27
CA CYS A 58 3.05 5.08 -4.45
C CYS A 58 1.97 4.03 -4.23
N LEU A 59 1.76 3.65 -2.97
CA LEU A 59 0.61 2.86 -2.57
C LEU A 59 -0.59 3.80 -2.46
N HIS A 60 -1.63 3.54 -3.22
CA HIS A 60 -2.91 4.18 -3.11
C HIS A 60 -3.91 3.24 -2.46
N ALA A 61 -4.87 3.81 -1.74
CA ALA A 61 -6.03 3.09 -1.27
C ALA A 61 -7.26 3.99 -1.36
N TYR A 62 -8.40 3.40 -1.65
CA TYR A 62 -9.69 4.04 -1.48
C TYR A 62 -10.73 3.02 -1.06
N HIS A 63 -11.75 3.49 -0.35
CA HIS A 63 -12.85 2.65 0.06
C HIS A 63 -13.97 2.70 -0.96
N ARG A 64 -14.69 1.58 -1.10
CA ARG A 64 -15.72 1.45 -2.14
C ARG A 64 -16.85 2.47 -2.02
N THR A 65 -17.15 2.93 -0.81
CA THR A 65 -18.30 3.79 -0.53
C THR A 65 -18.02 5.29 -0.72
N ASP A 66 -16.76 5.71 -0.78
CA ASP A 66 -16.39 7.09 -1.14
C ASP A 66 -15.08 7.09 -1.97
N PRO A 67 -15.18 7.28 -3.29
CA PRO A 67 -14.02 7.39 -4.17
C PRO A 67 -13.19 8.64 -3.91
N HIS A 68 -13.76 9.70 -3.31
CA HIS A 68 -13.04 10.94 -3.02
C HIS A 68 -12.05 10.79 -1.86
N GLY A 69 -12.19 9.74 -1.05
CA GLY A 69 -11.28 9.43 0.03
C GLY A 69 -9.95 8.83 -0.40
N ASN A 70 -9.53 8.89 -1.67
CA ASN A 70 -8.25 8.28 -2.10
C ASN A 70 -7.07 8.85 -1.29
N LYS A 71 -6.36 7.96 -0.59
CA LYS A 71 -5.14 8.30 0.17
C LYS A 71 -3.95 7.56 -0.43
N TYR A 72 -2.78 8.15 -0.31
CA TYR A 72 -1.57 7.53 -0.82
C TYR A 72 -0.38 7.64 0.14
N CYS A 73 0.53 6.67 0.04
CA CYS A 73 1.83 6.70 0.68
C CYS A 73 2.91 6.45 -0.37
N THR A 74 3.97 7.25 -0.32
CA THR A 74 5.19 6.97 -1.07
C THR A 74 6.04 5.95 -0.29
N ALA A 75 6.52 4.93 -1.00
CA ALA A 75 7.48 3.95 -0.49
C ALA A 75 8.68 3.85 -1.43
N ASN A 76 9.78 3.32 -0.88
CA ASN A 76 10.96 2.95 -1.65
C ASN A 76 11.44 1.57 -1.16
N HIS A 77 11.80 0.69 -2.08
CA HIS A 77 12.25 -0.68 -1.79
C HIS A 77 11.22 -1.51 -1.00
N THR A 78 11.66 -2.30 -0.01
CA THR A 78 10.79 -3.02 0.93
C THR A 78 10.08 -2.03 1.86
N ALA A 79 8.76 -2.10 1.91
CA ALA A 79 7.95 -1.25 2.77
C ALA A 79 6.79 -2.03 3.41
N CYS A 80 6.33 -1.55 4.56
CA CYS A 80 5.12 -2.04 5.18
C CYS A 80 4.19 -0.87 5.48
N PHE A 81 2.92 -1.03 5.12
CA PHE A 81 1.85 -0.11 5.45
C PHE A 81 0.69 -0.78 6.18
N ASN A 82 -0.03 0.00 6.95
CA ASN A 82 -1.23 -0.38 7.67
C ASN A 82 -2.35 0.58 7.29
N ILE A 83 -3.39 0.07 6.63
CA ILE A 83 -4.60 0.83 6.34
C ILE A 83 -5.56 0.59 7.50
N ARG A 84 -5.77 1.61 8.34
CA ARG A 84 -6.58 1.47 9.57
C ARG A 84 -7.65 2.54 9.65
N GLY A 85 -8.82 2.14 10.17
CA GLY A 85 -9.92 3.06 10.49
C GLY A 85 -11.29 2.47 10.15
N ASP A 86 -12.23 3.35 9.86
CA ASP A 86 -13.59 3.03 9.47
C ASP A 86 -14.11 3.98 8.38
N ILE A 87 -15.33 3.74 7.92
CA ILE A 87 -15.95 4.47 6.80
C ILE A 87 -15.97 6.00 7.03
N GLY A 88 -15.99 6.47 8.27
CA GLY A 88 -15.98 7.89 8.62
C GLY A 88 -14.59 8.49 8.83
N SER A 89 -13.62 7.69 9.28
CA SER A 89 -12.24 8.16 9.52
C SER A 89 -11.23 7.04 9.34
N TRP A 90 -10.31 7.19 8.39
CA TRP A 90 -9.27 6.20 8.12
C TRP A 90 -8.02 6.82 7.54
N ASP A 91 -6.87 6.15 7.72
CA ASP A 91 -5.58 6.62 7.25
C ASP A 91 -4.67 5.44 6.85
N ILE A 92 -3.60 5.76 6.11
CA ILE A 92 -2.54 4.82 5.80
C ILE A 92 -1.32 5.20 6.64
N PHE A 93 -0.84 4.23 7.41
CA PHE A 93 0.30 4.36 8.32
C PHE A 93 1.44 3.47 7.85
N ARG A 94 2.69 3.86 8.11
CA ARG A 94 3.84 2.99 7.89
C ARG A 94 4.03 2.05 9.08
N CYS A 95 4.36 0.78 8.86
CA CYS A 95 4.52 -0.20 9.96
C CYS A 95 5.86 -0.11 10.72
N ASP A 96 6.65 0.96 10.57
CA ASP A 96 8.06 0.94 10.97
C ASP A 96 8.26 0.70 12.47
N ASN A 97 9.22 -0.18 12.80
CA ASN A 97 9.52 -0.68 14.15
C ASN A 97 10.32 0.34 15.00
N GLY A 98 10.08 1.63 14.83
CA GLY A 98 10.88 2.69 15.42
C GLY A 98 10.20 4.06 15.36
N THR A 99 9.66 4.48 16.49
CA THR A 99 9.31 5.87 16.88
C THR A 99 8.17 6.62 16.16
N THR A 100 7.63 6.15 15.03
CA THR A 100 6.58 6.88 14.26
C THR A 100 5.45 5.99 13.72
N GLU A 101 5.05 4.96 14.48
CA GLU A 101 4.03 3.95 14.11
C GLU A 101 2.62 4.50 13.81
N ASN A 102 2.43 5.83 13.83
CA ASN A 102 1.15 6.50 13.62
C ASN A 102 1.26 7.79 12.78
N ASP A 103 2.37 8.04 12.06
CA ASP A 103 2.39 9.17 11.12
C ASP A 103 1.54 8.81 9.88
N PRO A 104 0.37 9.46 9.68
CA PRO A 104 -0.42 9.22 8.50
C PRO A 104 0.37 9.73 7.29
N CYS A 105 0.45 8.93 6.23
CA CYS A 105 1.15 9.33 5.01
C CYS A 105 0.47 10.46 4.22
N ASN A 106 -0.47 11.21 4.82
CA ASN A 106 -1.24 12.25 4.15
C ASN A 106 -0.31 13.37 3.68
N SER A 107 0.22 13.21 2.47
CA SER A 107 0.71 14.30 1.65
C SER A 107 -0.38 14.74 0.68
#